data_AF-A0A1X7AHT9-F1
#
_entry.id   AF-A0A1X7AHT9-F1
#
_cell.length_a   1.000
_cell.length_b   1.000
_cell.length_c   1.000
_cell.angle_alpha   90.00
_cell.angle_beta   90.00
_cell.angle_gamma   90.00
#
_symmetry.space_group_name_H-M   'P 1'
#
loop_
_entity.id
_entity.type
_entity.pdbx_description
1 polymer ?
#
loop_
_entity_poly.entity_id
_entity_poly.type
_entity_poly.pdbx_seq_one_letter_code
_entity_poly.pdbx_strand_id
1 'polypeptide(L)'
;MSTINISEIYETGVFKVLSVETREYASTKVSSTHFGGSNTPSISSSTTHHKTVDVWLEHLESGKEIKYEFSGYNLDMREGHLIFLAINTELKSIERIVNLNTDQVSYGDDNVNYAQGQGLALANNSSKNIVGGFMGLLAALTFASPYLGSFLLTMAVLYGLFTGWNTFTGTKIKDPRFGKSKLKLIALLPLSYLSTATIQDMPIASLILSTILFLAVLKINRDETRLAFQIQKEHSDALDEHIKAIVSKNKSNWLELAQKKSA
;
A
#
# COMPACT_ATOMS: atom_id res chain seq x y z
N MET A 1 23.77 4.24 -2.06
CA MET A 1 22.43 4.75 -2.42
C MET A 1 22.24 4.49 -3.89
N SER A 2 21.33 3.59 -4.27
CA SER A 2 20.87 3.55 -5.66
C SER A 2 19.99 4.77 -5.87
N THR A 3 20.47 5.75 -6.63
CA THR A 3 19.65 6.88 -7.07
C THR A 3 18.48 6.33 -7.88
N ILE A 4 17.27 6.47 -7.35
CA ILE A 4 16.04 6.11 -8.04
C ILE A 4 15.94 7.02 -9.27
N ASN A 5 15.97 6.44 -10.48
CA ASN A 5 15.83 7.21 -11.70
C ASN A 5 14.35 7.47 -12.01
N ILE A 6 13.80 8.52 -11.38
CA ILE A 6 12.37 8.87 -11.48
C ILE A 6 11.94 9.06 -12.94
N SER A 7 12.79 9.63 -13.81
CA SER A 7 12.45 9.85 -15.23
C SER A 7 12.32 8.59 -16.08
N GLU A 8 12.86 7.45 -15.64
CA GLU A 8 12.67 6.17 -16.33
C GLU A 8 11.40 5.44 -15.85
N ILE A 9 10.96 5.75 -14.62
CA ILE A 9 9.83 5.08 -13.97
C ILE A 9 8.52 5.80 -14.29
N TYR A 10 8.57 7.12 -14.52
CA TYR A 10 7.39 7.95 -14.66
C TYR A 10 7.33 8.64 -16.01
N GLU A 11 6.19 8.46 -16.67
CA GLU A 11 5.76 9.30 -17.78
C GLU A 11 5.03 10.51 -17.21
N THR A 12 5.39 11.69 -17.68
CA THR A 12 4.80 12.94 -17.21
C THR A 12 4.18 13.70 -18.37
N GLY A 13 3.03 14.33 -18.15
CA GLY A 13 2.35 15.11 -19.18
C GLY A 13 1.51 16.22 -18.59
N VAL A 14 1.28 17.26 -19.39
CA VAL A 14 0.40 18.38 -19.04
C VAL A 14 -0.87 18.28 -19.87
N PHE A 15 -2.00 18.47 -19.22
CA PHE A 15 -3.31 18.28 -19.80
C PHE A 15 -4.21 19.48 -19.47
N LYS A 16 -5.04 19.87 -20.41
CA LYS A 16 -6.14 20.82 -20.19
C LYS A 16 -7.39 20.04 -19.83
N VAL A 17 -8.10 20.46 -18.78
CA VAL A 17 -9.38 19.89 -18.40
C VAL A 17 -10.44 20.39 -19.35
N LEU A 18 -11.09 19.47 -20.06
CA LEU A 18 -12.20 19.76 -20.97
C LEU A 18 -13.52 19.74 -20.24
N SER A 19 -13.78 18.69 -19.47
CA SER A 19 -15.00 18.53 -18.67
C SER A 19 -14.75 17.68 -17.43
N VAL A 20 -15.55 17.91 -16.40
CA VAL A 20 -15.53 17.18 -15.13
C VAL A 20 -16.96 16.76 -14.79
N GLU A 21 -17.20 15.46 -14.70
CA GLU A 21 -18.48 14.89 -14.27
C GLU A 21 -18.29 14.18 -12.93
N THR A 22 -18.98 14.63 -11.90
CA THR A 22 -18.93 14.00 -10.57
C THR A 22 -20.20 13.20 -10.33
N ARG A 23 -20.04 11.92 -9.98
CA ARG A 23 -21.12 11.03 -9.59
C ARG A 23 -20.95 10.63 -8.12
N GLU A 24 -21.97 10.91 -7.32
CA GLU A 24 -22.00 10.56 -5.90
C GLU A 24 -23.17 9.60 -5.66
N TYR A 25 -22.89 8.47 -5.01
CA TYR A 25 -23.93 7.52 -4.61
C TYR A 25 -23.58 6.88 -3.26
N ALA A 26 -24.59 6.39 -2.54
CA ALA A 26 -24.39 5.70 -1.27
C ALA A 26 -24.95 4.28 -1.35
N SER A 27 -24.18 3.30 -0.91
CA SER A 27 -24.62 1.92 -0.76
C SER A 27 -24.76 1.58 0.71
N THR A 28 -25.95 1.16 1.15
CA THR A 28 -26.17 0.71 2.54
C THR A 28 -26.26 -0.81 2.58
N LYS A 29 -25.35 -1.44 3.32
CA LYS A 29 -25.42 -2.87 3.64
C LYS A 29 -26.09 -3.03 4.99
N VAL A 30 -27.15 -3.83 5.04
CA VAL A 30 -27.83 -4.21 6.28
C VAL A 30 -27.54 -5.69 6.52
N SER A 31 -27.04 -6.02 7.71
CA SER A 31 -26.82 -7.40 8.13
C SER A 31 -27.52 -7.66 9.44
N SER A 32 -28.15 -8.83 9.54
CA SER A 32 -28.61 -9.37 10.82
C SER A 32 -27.72 -10.54 11.20
N THR A 33 -27.32 -10.61 12.47
CA THR A 33 -26.64 -11.79 13.00
C THR A 33 -27.53 -12.46 14.04
N HIS A 34 -27.83 -13.74 13.81
CA HIS A 34 -28.41 -14.63 14.81
C HIS A 34 -27.26 -15.39 15.48
N PHE A 35 -26.80 -14.90 16.63
CA PHE A 35 -25.98 -15.71 17.54
C PHE A 35 -26.90 -16.31 18.61
N GLY A 36 -26.72 -17.61 18.86
CA GLY A 36 -27.67 -18.44 19.62
C GLY A 36 -28.11 -17.87 20.96
N GLY A 37 -29.42 -17.99 21.22
CA GLY A 37 -30.02 -17.85 22.55
C GLY A 37 -30.78 -16.56 22.86
N SER A 38 -30.61 -15.47 22.09
CA SER A 38 -31.37 -14.24 22.30
C SER A 38 -32.50 -14.08 21.27
N ASN A 39 -33.73 -13.84 21.72
CA ASN A 39 -34.94 -13.73 20.88
C ASN A 39 -35.05 -12.42 20.06
N THR A 40 -34.00 -11.59 20.02
CA THR A 40 -33.96 -10.34 19.25
C THR A 40 -32.74 -10.31 18.35
N PRO A 41 -32.90 -10.38 17.02
CA PRO A 41 -31.76 -10.29 16.11
C PRO A 41 -31.11 -8.92 16.22
N SER A 42 -29.78 -8.88 16.39
CA SER A 42 -29.05 -7.62 16.25
C SER A 42 -29.01 -7.25 14.76
N ILE A 43 -29.57 -6.10 14.43
CA ILE A 43 -29.57 -5.54 13.08
C ILE A 43 -28.51 -4.45 13.06
N SER A 44 -27.51 -4.60 12.19
CA SER A 44 -26.48 -3.59 11.95
C SER A 44 -26.57 -3.10 10.52
N SER A 45 -26.45 -1.80 10.30
CA SER A 45 -26.28 -1.22 8.97
C SER A 45 -24.94 -0.51 8.85
N SER A 46 -24.34 -0.60 7.68
CA SER A 46 -23.16 0.18 7.30
C SER A 46 -23.44 0.87 5.97
N THR A 47 -23.37 2.19 5.95
CA THR A 47 -23.48 2.98 4.72
C THR A 47 -22.09 3.34 4.21
N THR A 48 -21.83 3.00 2.96
CA THR A 48 -20.62 3.37 2.23
C THR A 48 -20.98 4.46 1.23
N HIS A 49 -20.31 5.60 1.32
CA HIS A 49 -20.43 6.68 0.34
C HIS A 49 -19.38 6.48 -0.75
N HIS A 50 -19.81 6.64 -1.99
CA HIS A 50 -18.99 6.51 -3.19
C HIS A 50 -19.00 7.84 -3.92
N LYS A 51 -17.81 8.26 -4.35
CA LYS A 51 -17.62 9.44 -5.19
C LYS A 51 -16.71 9.06 -6.34
N THR A 52 -17.21 9.20 -7.55
CA THR A 52 -16.47 8.96 -8.79
C THR A 52 -16.44 10.26 -9.58
N VAL A 53 -15.27 10.62 -10.09
CA VAL A 53 -15.04 11.82 -10.89
C VAL A 53 -14.51 11.38 -12.24
N ASP A 54 -15.33 11.52 -13.27
CA ASP A 54 -14.96 11.36 -14.67
C ASP A 54 -14.37 12.68 -15.18
N VAL A 55 -13.15 12.65 -15.71
CA VAL A 55 -12.46 13.83 -16.23
C VAL A 55 -12.02 13.59 -17.66
N TRP A 56 -12.44 14.48 -18.55
CA TRP A 56 -11.92 14.55 -19.92
C TRP A 56 -10.76 15.53 -19.97
N LEU A 57 -9.65 15.06 -20.51
CA LEU A 57 -8.38 15.77 -20.58
C LEU A 57 -7.90 15.85 -22.02
N GLU A 58 -7.37 16.99 -22.42
CA GLU A 58 -6.67 17.18 -23.68
C GLU A 58 -5.17 17.31 -23.40
N HIS A 59 -4.34 16.47 -24.03
CA HIS A 59 -2.89 16.58 -23.88
C HIS A 59 -2.39 17.88 -24.52
N LEU A 60 -1.70 18.71 -23.73
CA LEU A 60 -1.41 20.09 -24.09
C LEU A 60 -0.53 20.20 -25.34
N GLU A 61 0.41 19.27 -25.57
CA GLU A 61 1.29 19.31 -26.74
C GLU A 61 0.63 18.68 -27.98
N SER A 62 0.09 17.47 -27.82
CA SER A 62 -0.40 16.67 -28.96
C SER A 62 -1.85 16.93 -29.35
N GLY A 63 -2.64 17.58 -28.49
CA GLY A 63 -4.08 17.79 -28.69
C GLY A 63 -4.92 16.51 -28.58
N LYS A 64 -4.33 15.41 -28.10
CA LYS A 64 -5.05 14.13 -27.96
C LYS A 64 -5.94 14.16 -26.72
N GLU A 65 -7.22 13.83 -26.91
CA GLU A 65 -8.17 13.69 -25.81
C GLU A 65 -8.07 12.31 -25.15
N ILE A 66 -8.23 12.29 -23.83
CA ILE A 66 -8.24 11.09 -23.00
C ILE A 66 -9.23 11.27 -21.84
N LYS A 67 -9.94 10.20 -21.51
CA LYS A 67 -10.83 10.15 -20.34
C LYS A 67 -10.14 9.40 -19.19
N TYR A 68 -10.19 9.97 -18.00
CA TYR A 68 -9.82 9.29 -16.75
C TYR A 68 -11.02 9.22 -15.81
N GLU A 69 -11.09 8.12 -15.07
CA GLU A 69 -12.08 7.91 -14.01
C GLU A 69 -11.33 7.83 -12.67
N PHE A 70 -11.66 8.76 -11.77
CA PHE A 70 -11.05 8.87 -10.45
C PHE A 70 -12.08 8.48 -9.38
N SER A 71 -11.80 7.42 -8.62
CA SER A 71 -12.69 6.97 -7.54
C SER A 71 -12.13 7.37 -6.17
N GLY A 72 -12.95 7.98 -5.31
CA GLY A 72 -12.57 8.31 -3.94
C GLY A 72 -11.76 9.59 -3.76
N TYR A 73 -11.62 10.41 -4.81
CA TYR A 73 -10.86 11.66 -4.76
C TYR A 73 -11.76 12.89 -4.62
N ASN A 74 -11.20 13.93 -3.99
CA ASN A 74 -11.71 15.28 -4.08
C ASN A 74 -10.69 16.11 -4.87
N LEU A 75 -10.74 16.00 -6.20
CA LEU A 75 -9.86 16.74 -7.10
C LEU A 75 -10.47 18.12 -7.33
N ASP A 76 -9.77 19.20 -6.95
CA ASP A 76 -10.17 20.56 -7.32
C ASP A 76 -9.79 20.82 -8.78
N MET A 77 -10.53 20.20 -9.70
CA MET A 77 -10.40 20.37 -11.14
C MET A 77 -11.62 21.11 -11.66
N ARG A 78 -11.39 22.03 -12.59
CA ARG A 78 -12.45 22.76 -13.30
C ARG A 78 -12.08 22.83 -14.77
N GLU A 79 -13.10 22.97 -15.61
CA GLU A 79 -12.89 23.16 -17.05
C GLU A 79 -11.94 24.33 -17.30
N GLY A 80 -11.00 24.13 -18.22
CA GLY A 80 -9.94 25.10 -18.52
C GLY A 80 -8.74 25.06 -17.57
N HIS A 81 -8.78 24.33 -16.45
CA HIS A 81 -7.57 24.12 -15.63
C HIS A 81 -6.53 23.30 -16.40
N LEU A 82 -5.26 23.52 -16.06
CA LEU A 82 -4.13 22.71 -16.49
C LEU A 82 -3.71 21.77 -15.35
N ILE A 83 -3.60 20.50 -15.68
CA ILE A 83 -3.22 19.44 -14.75
C ILE A 83 -1.93 18.82 -15.26
N PHE A 84 -0.95 18.69 -14.37
CA PHE A 84 0.22 17.87 -14.59
C PHE A 84 -0.01 16.49 -13.98
N LEU A 85 0.19 15.44 -14.77
CA LEU A 85 0.08 14.05 -14.33
C LEU A 85 1.45 13.39 -14.32
N ALA A 86 1.75 12.63 -13.25
CA ALA A 86 2.84 11.65 -13.23
C ALA A 86 2.23 10.24 -13.21
N ILE A 87 2.52 9.49 -14.27
CA ILE A 87 1.97 8.16 -14.54
C ILE A 87 3.11 7.16 -14.44
N ASN A 88 2.93 6.13 -13.64
CA ASN A 88 3.90 5.04 -13.57
C ASN A 88 3.86 4.23 -14.87
N THR A 89 5.01 4.13 -15.56
CA THR A 89 5.08 3.51 -16.88
C THR A 89 4.79 2.00 -16.87
N GLU A 90 5.17 1.32 -15.79
CA GLU A 90 4.97 -0.12 -15.58
C GLU A 90 3.56 -0.42 -15.08
N LEU A 91 3.04 0.40 -14.17
CA LEU A 91 1.72 0.19 -13.55
C LEU A 91 0.56 0.71 -14.38
N LYS A 92 0.83 1.67 -15.28
CA LYS A 92 -0.19 2.45 -15.98
C LYS A 92 -1.19 3.13 -15.04
N SER A 93 -0.74 3.44 -13.82
CA SER A 93 -1.50 4.13 -12.79
C SER A 93 -1.01 5.56 -12.63
N ILE A 94 -1.94 6.44 -12.23
CA ILE A 94 -1.62 7.82 -11.90
C ILE A 94 -1.12 7.85 -10.45
N GLU A 95 0.07 8.40 -10.23
CA GLU A 95 0.64 8.57 -8.88
C GLU A 95 0.46 9.99 -8.35
N ARG A 96 0.63 10.99 -9.21
CA ARG A 96 0.54 12.40 -8.83
C ARG A 96 -0.28 13.16 -9.84
N ILE A 97 -1.07 14.07 -9.29
CA ILE A 97 -1.89 15.01 -10.02
C ILE A 97 -1.58 16.38 -9.42
N VAL A 98 -1.06 17.30 -10.22
CA VAL A 98 -0.83 18.68 -9.79
C VAL A 98 -1.72 19.58 -10.60
N ASN A 99 -2.63 20.28 -9.94
CA ASN A 99 -3.35 21.38 -10.57
C ASN A 99 -2.41 22.59 -10.67
N LEU A 100 -2.01 22.94 -11.89
CA LEU A 100 -1.08 24.04 -12.14
C LEU A 100 -1.73 25.41 -11.89
N ASN A 101 -3.06 25.51 -11.89
CA ASN A 101 -3.78 26.74 -11.61
C ASN A 101 -3.88 27.03 -10.11
N THR A 102 -4.06 26.00 -9.28
CA THR A 102 -4.25 26.15 -7.82
C THR A 102 -3.03 25.74 -7.00
N ASP A 103 -2.01 25.15 -7.64
CA ASP A 103 -0.85 24.51 -7.00
C ASP A 103 -1.22 23.35 -6.06
N GLN A 104 -2.46 22.86 -6.13
CA GLN A 104 -2.90 21.71 -5.34
C GLN A 104 -2.30 20.43 -5.90
N VAL A 105 -1.66 19.66 -5.02
CA VAL A 105 -1.18 18.31 -5.30
C VAL A 105 -2.19 17.31 -4.75
N SER A 106 -2.63 16.39 -5.60
CA SER A 106 -3.42 15.22 -5.23
C SER A 106 -2.60 13.96 -5.48
N TYR A 107 -2.67 13.04 -4.53
CA TYR A 107 -1.99 11.75 -4.56
C TYR A 107 -2.95 10.73 -5.14
N GLY A 108 -2.50 9.91 -6.09
CA GLY A 108 -3.29 8.81 -6.66
C GLY A 108 -3.42 7.59 -5.73
N ASP A 109 -4.07 6.53 -6.21
CA ASP A 109 -4.52 5.37 -5.41
C ASP A 109 -3.42 4.30 -5.21
N ASP A 110 -2.25 4.49 -5.80
CA ASP A 110 -1.24 3.43 -5.83
C ASP A 110 -0.40 3.36 -4.54
N ASN A 111 0.27 2.22 -4.39
CA ASN A 111 1.04 1.79 -3.23
C ASN A 111 2.15 2.76 -2.79
N VAL A 112 2.63 3.64 -3.67
CA VAL A 112 3.66 4.64 -3.34
C VAL A 112 3.08 5.74 -2.42
N ASN A 113 1.77 5.96 -2.45
CA ASN A 113 1.07 7.03 -1.73
C ASN A 113 0.57 6.60 -0.36
N TYR A 114 0.55 5.30 -0.12
CA TYR A 114 0.27 4.73 1.18
C TYR A 114 1.18 5.32 2.27
N ALA A 115 2.42 5.74 1.96
CA ALA A 115 3.33 6.28 2.95
C ALA A 115 2.83 7.55 3.69
N GLN A 116 1.97 8.37 3.06
CA GLN A 116 1.50 9.62 3.67
C GLN A 116 0.20 9.51 4.49
N GLY A 117 -0.62 8.47 4.32
CA GLY A 117 -1.94 8.40 4.97
C GLY A 117 -2.32 7.07 5.62
N GLN A 118 -2.06 5.94 4.96
CA GLN A 118 -2.54 4.62 5.42
C GLN A 118 -1.42 3.68 5.83
N GLY A 119 -0.23 3.80 5.25
CA GLY A 119 0.99 3.08 5.61
C GLY A 119 1.47 3.41 7.02
N LEU A 120 1.22 4.63 7.52
CA LEU A 120 1.43 4.95 8.93
C LEU A 120 0.37 4.29 9.82
N ALA A 121 -0.89 4.14 9.38
CA ALA A 121 -1.94 3.46 10.14
C ALA A 121 -1.82 1.92 10.12
N LEU A 122 -1.34 1.35 9.01
CA LEU A 122 -0.91 -0.04 8.88
C LEU A 122 0.39 -0.29 9.64
N ALA A 123 1.34 0.65 9.67
CA ALA A 123 2.55 0.53 10.47
C ALA A 123 2.31 0.79 11.98
N ASN A 124 1.32 1.62 12.35
CA ASN A 124 1.12 2.02 13.74
C ASN A 124 -0.05 1.38 14.48
N ASN A 125 -1.20 1.00 13.88
CA ASN A 125 -2.35 0.56 14.70
C ASN A 125 -3.16 -0.65 14.18
N SER A 126 -3.47 -0.79 12.89
CA SER A 126 -4.37 -1.90 12.45
C SER A 126 -3.67 -3.24 12.22
N SER A 127 -2.42 -3.25 11.73
CA SER A 127 -1.62 -4.48 11.65
C SER A 127 -1.19 -4.97 13.04
N LYS A 128 -0.98 -4.06 14.01
CA LYS A 128 -0.69 -4.42 15.40
C LYS A 128 -1.85 -5.17 16.07
N ASN A 129 -3.09 -4.93 15.68
CA ASN A 129 -4.25 -5.55 16.34
C ASN A 129 -4.67 -6.87 15.68
N ILE A 130 -4.67 -6.98 14.35
CA ILE A 130 -5.04 -8.22 13.67
C ILE A 130 -3.85 -9.17 13.56
N VAL A 131 -2.69 -8.70 13.09
CA VAL A 131 -1.48 -9.52 13.06
C VAL A 131 -0.95 -9.73 14.48
N GLY A 132 -0.93 -8.70 15.33
CA GLY A 132 -0.54 -8.89 16.73
C GLY A 132 -1.55 -9.69 17.56
N GLY A 133 -2.85 -9.65 17.25
CA GLY A 133 -3.86 -10.52 17.85
C GLY A 133 -3.73 -11.97 17.39
N PHE A 134 -3.54 -12.21 16.09
CA PHE A 134 -3.27 -13.54 15.54
C PHE A 134 -1.94 -14.11 16.05
N MET A 135 -0.90 -13.29 16.12
CA MET A 135 0.41 -13.66 16.67
C MET A 135 0.38 -13.84 18.19
N GLY A 136 -0.43 -13.07 18.92
CA GLY A 136 -0.69 -13.25 20.34
C GLY A 136 -1.46 -14.53 20.64
N LEU A 137 -2.44 -14.88 19.80
CA LEU A 137 -3.14 -16.16 19.84
C LEU A 137 -2.19 -17.32 19.52
N LEU A 138 -1.34 -17.19 18.50
CA LEU A 138 -0.30 -18.17 18.17
C LEU A 138 0.69 -18.40 19.32
N ALA A 139 1.13 -17.32 19.99
CA ALA A 139 1.97 -17.37 21.17
C ALA A 139 1.25 -18.07 22.35
N ALA A 140 -0.02 -17.74 22.59
CA ALA A 140 -0.82 -18.39 23.64
C ALA A 140 -1.02 -19.89 23.36
N LEU A 141 -1.22 -20.27 22.09
CA LEU A 141 -1.35 -21.67 21.66
C LEU A 141 -0.03 -22.45 21.77
N THR A 142 1.12 -21.78 21.68
CA THR A 142 2.44 -22.40 21.94
C THR A 142 2.54 -22.85 23.40
N PHE A 143 1.99 -22.07 24.33
CA PHE A 143 1.93 -22.43 25.76
C PHE A 143 0.82 -23.43 26.10
N ALA A 144 -0.24 -23.52 25.29
CA ALA A 144 -1.33 -24.49 25.48
C ALA A 144 -0.94 -25.90 25.03
N SER A 145 -0.09 -26.04 24.01
CA SER A 145 0.43 -27.33 23.56
C SER A 145 1.77 -27.15 22.83
N PRO A 146 2.86 -27.81 23.28
CA PRO A 146 4.15 -27.78 22.60
C PRO A 146 4.08 -28.26 21.14
N TYR A 147 3.23 -29.27 20.87
CA TYR A 147 3.02 -29.82 19.53
C TYR A 147 2.32 -28.83 18.60
N LEU A 148 1.28 -28.15 19.11
CA LEU A 148 0.54 -27.16 18.35
C LEU A 148 1.41 -25.92 18.08
N GLY A 149 2.21 -25.52 19.05
CA GLY A 149 3.14 -24.41 18.93
C GLY A 149 4.19 -24.58 17.84
N SER A 150 4.89 -25.70 17.83
CA SER A 150 5.95 -25.96 16.85
C SER A 150 5.39 -26.22 15.43
N PHE A 151 4.19 -26.81 15.33
CA PHE A 151 3.47 -26.93 14.05
C PHE A 151 3.11 -25.55 13.48
N LEU A 152 2.52 -24.69 14.31
CA LEU A 152 2.11 -23.35 13.89
C LEU A 152 3.31 -22.45 13.56
N LEU A 153 4.43 -22.59 14.27
CA LEU A 153 5.70 -21.93 13.93
C LEU A 153 6.19 -22.35 12.54
N THR A 154 6.18 -23.66 12.26
CA THR A 154 6.57 -24.17 10.94
C THR A 154 5.64 -23.64 9.85
N MET A 155 4.34 -23.61 10.09
CA MET A 155 3.37 -23.01 9.17
C MET A 155 3.58 -21.51 8.99
N ALA A 156 3.93 -20.77 10.04
CA ALA A 156 4.24 -19.34 9.95
C ALA A 156 5.52 -19.07 9.13
N VAL A 157 6.55 -19.89 9.28
CA VAL A 157 7.78 -19.82 8.47
C VAL A 157 7.48 -20.16 7.01
N LEU A 158 6.75 -21.25 6.75
CA LEU A 158 6.34 -21.65 5.40
C LEU A 158 5.44 -20.58 4.76
N TYR A 159 4.46 -20.05 5.48
CA TYR A 159 3.62 -18.95 5.02
C TYR A 159 4.48 -17.74 4.67
N GLY A 160 5.39 -17.31 5.54
CA GLY A 160 6.34 -16.22 5.27
C GLY A 160 7.20 -16.45 4.02
N LEU A 161 7.57 -17.71 3.72
CA LEU A 161 8.33 -18.09 2.53
C LEU A 161 7.48 -18.14 1.25
N PHE A 162 6.27 -18.70 1.31
CA PHE A 162 5.40 -18.93 0.15
C PHE A 162 4.54 -17.73 -0.21
N THR A 163 3.95 -17.05 0.78
CA THR A 163 3.19 -15.83 0.56
C THR A 163 4.06 -14.59 0.59
N GLY A 164 5.38 -14.77 0.77
CA GLY A 164 6.42 -13.74 0.65
C GLY A 164 6.00 -12.39 1.17
N TRP A 165 5.45 -12.28 2.39
CA TRP A 165 4.80 -11.08 2.95
C TRP A 165 4.32 -10.10 1.87
N ASN A 166 3.46 -10.61 0.99
CA ASN A 166 3.10 -9.98 -0.28
C ASN A 166 2.33 -8.67 -0.11
N THR A 167 1.99 -8.29 1.13
CA THR A 167 1.40 -6.99 1.44
C THR A 167 2.32 -5.82 1.12
N PHE A 168 3.64 -6.03 1.03
CA PHE A 168 4.56 -5.00 0.56
C PHE A 168 5.22 -5.30 -0.79
N THR A 169 5.18 -6.53 -1.31
CA THR A 169 5.64 -6.80 -2.70
C THR A 169 4.66 -6.31 -3.76
N GLY A 170 3.47 -5.84 -3.36
CA GLY A 170 2.64 -4.97 -4.19
C GLY A 170 3.34 -3.66 -4.57
N THR A 171 4.38 -3.24 -3.82
CA THR A 171 5.30 -2.22 -4.33
C THR A 171 6.15 -2.85 -5.41
N LYS A 172 5.84 -2.51 -6.66
CA LYS A 172 6.68 -2.88 -7.81
C LYS A 172 8.03 -2.16 -7.84
N ILE A 173 8.51 -1.69 -6.68
CA ILE A 173 9.85 -1.12 -6.46
C ILE A 173 10.81 -2.30 -6.22
N LYS A 174 11.59 -2.65 -7.25
CA LYS A 174 12.65 -3.67 -7.15
C LYS A 174 13.83 -3.10 -6.35
N ASP A 175 13.82 -3.28 -5.03
CA ASP A 175 14.95 -2.92 -4.18
C ASP A 175 15.74 -4.17 -3.73
N PRO A 176 17.06 -4.24 -3.97
CA PRO A 176 17.89 -5.37 -3.56
C PRO A 176 17.91 -5.63 -2.04
N ARG A 177 17.48 -4.65 -1.22
CA ARG A 177 17.32 -4.81 0.22
C ARG A 177 16.22 -5.82 0.60
N PHE A 178 15.22 -6.07 -0.28
CA PHE A 178 14.12 -7.02 -0.06
C PHE A 178 14.49 -8.52 -0.14
N GLY A 179 15.75 -8.86 -0.45
CA GLY A 179 16.19 -10.27 -0.53
C GLY A 179 16.70 -10.87 0.79
N LYS A 180 17.07 -10.04 1.76
CA LYS A 180 17.82 -10.48 2.96
C LYS A 180 16.97 -11.27 3.95
N SER A 181 15.65 -11.09 3.95
CA SER A 181 14.79 -11.72 4.97
C SER A 181 14.26 -13.08 4.54
N LYS A 182 14.11 -13.32 3.24
CA LYS A 182 13.90 -14.68 2.71
C LYS A 182 15.04 -15.60 3.13
N LEU A 183 16.29 -15.14 3.02
CA LEU A 183 17.46 -15.86 3.52
C LEU A 183 17.40 -16.12 5.04
N LYS A 184 16.96 -15.13 5.83
CA LYS A 184 16.78 -15.32 7.29
C LYS A 184 15.65 -16.31 7.62
N LEU A 185 14.55 -16.31 6.88
CA LEU A 185 13.44 -17.26 7.05
C LEU A 185 13.84 -18.68 6.63
N ILE A 186 14.60 -18.82 5.53
CA ILE A 186 15.18 -20.10 5.10
C ILE A 186 16.13 -20.66 6.19
N ALA A 187 16.91 -19.80 6.85
CA ALA A 187 17.77 -20.22 7.95
C ALA A 187 16.99 -20.67 9.20
N LEU A 188 15.72 -20.28 9.36
CA LEU A 188 14.87 -20.66 10.49
C LEU A 188 14.12 -21.99 10.25
N LEU A 189 13.95 -22.44 9.01
CA LEU A 189 13.28 -23.70 8.64
C LEU A 189 13.87 -24.95 9.35
N PRO A 190 15.20 -25.16 9.35
CA PRO A 190 15.79 -26.32 10.02
C PRO A 190 15.61 -26.27 11.54
N LEU A 191 15.63 -25.06 12.12
CA LEU A 191 15.46 -24.84 13.55
C LEU A 191 14.00 -25.04 13.98
N SER A 192 13.02 -24.64 13.16
CA SER A 192 11.61 -24.92 13.43
C SER A 192 11.32 -26.42 13.35
N TYR A 193 11.92 -27.12 12.38
CA TYR A 193 11.82 -28.58 12.29
C TYR A 193 12.47 -29.28 13.49
N LEU A 194 13.65 -28.85 13.93
CA LEU A 194 14.31 -29.41 15.12
C LEU A 194 13.48 -29.19 16.40
N SER A 195 12.79 -28.05 16.49
CA SER A 195 11.85 -27.79 17.59
C SER A 195 10.68 -28.78 17.59
N THR A 196 10.16 -29.17 16.43
CA THR A 196 9.10 -30.20 16.33
C THR A 196 9.59 -31.61 16.67
N ALA A 197 10.81 -31.96 16.24
CA ALA A 197 11.36 -33.31 16.40
C ALA A 197 11.74 -33.65 17.84
N THR A 198 12.04 -32.64 18.68
CA THR A 198 12.53 -32.81 20.05
C THR A 198 11.45 -32.71 21.13
N ILE A 199 10.18 -32.54 20.75
CA ILE A 199 9.06 -32.32 21.70
C ILE A 199 8.86 -33.52 22.63
N GLN A 200 8.98 -34.74 22.11
CA GLN A 200 8.77 -35.96 22.90
C GLN A 200 9.81 -36.12 24.00
N ASP A 201 11.06 -35.76 23.71
CA ASP A 201 12.19 -36.01 24.62
C ASP A 201 12.49 -34.82 25.54
N MET A 202 12.22 -33.60 25.09
CA MET A 202 12.54 -32.37 25.84
C MET A 202 11.47 -31.28 25.65
N PRO A 203 10.28 -31.45 26.25
CA PRO A 203 9.14 -30.55 26.02
C PRO A 203 9.41 -29.11 26.45
N ILE A 204 10.13 -28.90 27.56
CA ILE A 204 10.47 -27.56 28.06
C ILE A 204 11.52 -26.89 27.15
N ALA A 205 12.54 -27.62 26.71
CA ALA A 205 13.57 -27.06 25.82
C ALA A 205 12.99 -26.73 24.43
N SER A 206 12.11 -27.58 23.91
CA SER A 206 11.39 -27.34 22.67
C SER A 206 10.43 -26.13 22.78
N LEU A 207 9.76 -25.95 23.91
CA LEU A 207 8.93 -24.76 24.17
C LEU A 207 9.77 -23.47 24.17
N ILE A 208 10.93 -23.47 24.82
CA ILE A 208 11.84 -22.32 24.85
C ILE A 208 12.37 -22.03 23.43
N LEU A 209 12.80 -23.06 22.70
CA LEU A 209 13.32 -22.91 21.35
C LEU A 209 12.25 -22.40 20.38
N SER A 210 11.04 -22.96 20.41
CA SER A 210 9.93 -22.51 19.56
C SER A 210 9.53 -21.06 19.87
N THR A 211 9.55 -20.64 21.13
CA THR A 211 9.31 -19.24 21.53
C THR A 211 10.38 -18.29 20.97
N ILE A 212 11.66 -18.65 21.07
CA ILE A 212 12.76 -17.83 20.53
C ILE A 212 12.64 -17.70 19.00
N LEU A 213 12.36 -18.80 18.31
CA LEU A 213 12.19 -18.81 16.86
C LEU A 213 10.98 -17.98 16.43
N PHE A 214 9.87 -18.05 17.18
CA PHE A 214 8.69 -17.24 16.93
C PHE A 214 8.99 -15.75 17.05
N LEU A 215 9.69 -15.34 18.12
CA LEU A 215 10.13 -13.94 18.29
C LEU A 215 11.08 -13.49 17.16
N ALA A 216 11.93 -14.38 16.65
CA ALA A 216 12.79 -14.11 15.51
C ALA A 216 11.98 -13.85 14.23
N VAL A 217 10.97 -14.68 13.93
CA VAL A 217 10.06 -14.47 12.79
C VAL A 217 9.34 -13.13 12.89
N LEU A 218 8.81 -12.78 14.08
CA LEU A 218 8.16 -11.50 14.31
C LEU A 218 9.08 -10.30 14.09
N LYS A 219 10.32 -10.40 14.57
CA LYS A 219 11.33 -9.34 14.37
C LYS A 219 11.65 -9.16 12.90
N ILE A 220 11.84 -10.25 12.16
CA ILE A 220 12.10 -10.21 10.71
C ILE A 220 10.91 -9.53 9.99
N ASN A 221 9.67 -9.86 10.36
CA ASN A 221 8.46 -9.25 9.77
C ASN A 221 8.37 -7.75 9.99
N ARG A 222 8.60 -7.34 11.23
CA ARG A 222 8.58 -5.93 11.59
C ARG A 222 9.66 -5.16 10.85
N ASP A 223 10.87 -5.72 10.74
CA ASP A 223 11.99 -5.05 10.10
C ASP A 223 11.77 -4.95 8.58
N GLU A 224 11.17 -5.96 7.92
CA GLU A 224 10.78 -5.87 6.50
C GLU A 224 9.68 -4.86 6.25
N THR A 225 8.64 -4.86 7.08
CA THR A 225 7.54 -3.89 6.99
C THR A 225 8.08 -2.45 7.12
N ARG A 226 9.01 -2.22 8.05
CA ARG A 226 9.67 -0.91 8.21
C ARG A 226 10.52 -0.53 7.01
N LEU A 227 11.29 -1.47 6.49
CA LEU A 227 12.12 -1.24 5.32
C LEU A 227 11.26 -0.92 4.09
N ALA A 228 10.17 -1.64 3.89
CA ALA A 228 9.25 -1.41 2.79
C ALA A 228 8.64 0.00 2.85
N PHE A 229 8.20 0.41 4.04
CA PHE A 229 7.69 1.75 4.27
C PHE A 229 8.75 2.83 3.99
N GLN A 230 9.99 2.62 4.44
CA GLN A 230 11.10 3.55 4.17
C GLN A 230 11.35 3.70 2.67
N ILE A 231 11.38 2.59 1.94
CA ILE A 231 11.59 2.57 0.48
C ILE A 231 10.45 3.30 -0.24
N GLN A 232 9.20 3.00 0.10
CA GLN A 232 8.03 3.69 -0.45
C GLN A 232 8.12 5.20 -0.21
N LYS A 233 8.50 5.60 1.00
CA LYS A 233 8.65 7.00 1.36
C LYS A 233 9.78 7.68 0.57
N GLU A 234 10.96 7.06 0.51
CA GLU A 234 12.09 7.55 -0.30
C GLU A 234 11.68 7.76 -1.76
N HIS A 235 10.89 6.84 -2.32
CA HIS A 235 10.39 6.93 -3.69
C HIS A 235 9.35 8.04 -3.87
N SER A 236 8.41 8.17 -2.93
CA SER A 236 7.41 9.24 -2.91
C SER A 236 8.05 10.62 -2.81
N ASP A 237 9.01 10.79 -1.90
CA ASP A 237 9.71 12.05 -1.68
C ASP A 237 10.54 12.43 -2.92
N ALA A 238 11.22 11.47 -3.54
CA ALA A 238 11.98 11.68 -4.78
C ALA A 238 11.06 12.07 -5.96
N LEU A 239 9.87 11.47 -6.08
CA LEU A 239 8.88 11.86 -7.08
C LEU A 239 8.38 13.29 -6.85
N ASP A 240 8.06 13.65 -5.60
CA ASP A 240 7.60 15.00 -5.25
C ASP A 240 8.67 16.06 -5.57
N GLU A 241 9.94 15.78 -5.29
CA GLU A 241 11.06 16.66 -5.65
C GLU A 241 11.21 16.82 -7.16
N HIS A 242 11.14 15.71 -7.91
CA HIS A 242 11.22 15.72 -9.36
C HIS A 242 10.10 16.54 -10.00
N ILE A 243 8.87 16.36 -9.54
CA ILE A 243 7.71 17.12 -10.03
C ILE A 243 7.86 18.60 -9.72
N LYS A 244 8.25 18.96 -8.50
CA LYS A 244 8.50 20.36 -8.13
C LYS A 244 9.56 21.00 -9.04
N ALA A 245 10.64 20.29 -9.35
CA ALA A 245 11.68 20.78 -10.25
C ALA A 245 11.16 20.99 -11.68
N ILE A 246 10.37 20.06 -12.22
CA ILE A 246 9.80 20.19 -13.57
C ILE A 246 8.77 21.32 -13.62
N VAL A 247 7.83 21.36 -12.67
CA VAL A 247 6.75 22.35 -12.62
C VAL A 247 7.33 23.74 -12.45
N SER A 248 8.23 23.96 -11.50
CA SER A 248 8.85 25.28 -11.29
C SER A 248 9.60 25.80 -12.52
N LYS A 249 10.22 24.92 -13.31
CA LYS A 249 10.94 25.29 -14.53
C LYS A 249 10.03 25.63 -15.71
N ASN A 250 8.88 24.95 -15.84
CA ASN A 250 8.09 24.99 -17.08
C ASN A 250 6.68 25.60 -16.94
N LYS A 251 6.19 25.83 -15.72
CA LYS A 251 4.81 26.27 -15.45
C LYS A 251 4.40 27.50 -16.26
N SER A 252 5.24 28.53 -16.33
CA SER A 252 4.94 29.75 -17.10
C SER A 252 4.73 29.47 -18.58
N ASN A 253 5.58 28.63 -19.18
CA ASN A 253 5.54 28.30 -20.60
C ASN A 253 4.26 27.52 -20.94
N TRP A 254 3.85 26.59 -20.06
CA TRP A 254 2.62 25.82 -20.26
C TRP A 254 1.37 26.68 -20.14
N LEU A 255 1.34 27.63 -19.19
CA LEU A 255 0.25 28.58 -19.04
C LEU A 255 0.13 29.49 -20.28
N GLU A 256 1.25 29.97 -20.82
CA GLU A 256 1.26 30.78 -22.04
C GLU A 256 0.80 29.98 -23.27
N LEU A 257 1.25 28.72 -23.40
CA LEU A 257 0.87 27.85 -24.51
C LEU A 257 -0.63 27.54 -24.49
N ALA A 258 -1.21 27.32 -23.31
CA ALA A 258 -2.64 27.10 -23.14
C ALA A 258 -3.47 28.34 -23.52
N GLN A 259 -2.99 29.54 -23.19
CA GLN A 259 -3.63 30.80 -23.60
C GLN A 259 -3.63 30.95 -25.13
N LYS A 260 -2.49 30.69 -25.79
CA LYS A 260 -2.38 30.76 -27.26
C LYS A 260 -3.30 29.78 -27.99
N LYS A 261 -3.49 28.57 -27.44
CA LYS A 261 -4.39 27.57 -28.04
C LYS A 261 -5.88 27.86 -27.80
N SER A 262 -6.21 28.78 -26.89
CA SER A 262 -7.59 29.12 -26.54
C SER A 262 -8.07 30.42 -27.20
N ALA A 263 -7.20 31.11 -27.94
CA ALA A 263 -7.48 32.31 -28.73
C ALA A 263 -7.70 31.96 -30.20
#